data_AF-H1UBQ8-F1
#
_entry.id   AF-H1UBQ8-F1
#
_cell.length_a   1.000
_cell.length_b   1.000
_cell.length_c   1.000
_cell.angle_alpha   90.00
_cell.angle_beta   90.00
_cell.angle_gamma   90.00
#
_symmetry.space_group_name_H-M   'P 1'
#
loop_
_entity.id
_entity.type
_entity.pdbx_description
1 polymer ?
#
loop_
_entity_poly.entity_id
_entity_poly.type
_entity_poly.pdbx_seq_one_letter_code
_entity_poly.pdbx_strand_id
1 'polypeptide(L)'
;ADPHIGLLHRGTEKLIENKNFLQALPYFDRLDYVSIICQEHTYVLAVEALVKAKPSLRCMYIRVLFAEITRILNHLLAVGCHAIDVGAITPFLWAFEEREKLIEFYERVSGARIHAAYFRPGGVSIDLPIGLLDDIYIFSKQFARRLDEIEEILTTNRIWKLRLVDIGVVSLKDAADHGFSGVMLRGSGLPWDLRQAQSYDAYSLIDFTIPVGTNGDCYDRYLCRISEIRESLGIIHQCIQSIVSGEVRDENIGPQKRSIIKSSIEALINHFKFYSEGLLVPSGEVYLATEAPKGEFGVYLVSNGTNKPYRCKIKAPGFNHLQALDSITKNHM
;
A
#
# COMPACT_ATOMS: atom_id res chain seq x y z
N ALA A 1 16.77 24.31 -4.80
CA ALA A 1 16.93 23.10 -5.62
C ALA A 1 15.67 22.94 -6.46
N ASP A 2 15.81 22.87 -7.79
CA ASP A 2 14.67 22.88 -8.71
C ASP A 2 14.49 21.49 -9.35
N PRO A 3 13.65 20.61 -8.79
CA PRO A 3 13.51 19.25 -9.30
C PRO A 3 12.64 19.23 -10.56
N HIS A 4 13.26 18.99 -11.71
CA HIS A 4 12.54 18.75 -12.96
C HIS A 4 11.94 17.34 -13.00
N ILE A 5 10.62 17.26 -12.82
CA ILE A 5 9.84 16.02 -12.91
C ILE A 5 9.17 15.87 -14.28
N GLY A 6 8.65 14.67 -14.58
CA GLY A 6 7.88 14.39 -15.80
C GLY A 6 8.56 13.47 -16.81
N LEU A 7 9.83 13.08 -16.59
CA LEU A 7 10.56 12.14 -17.45
C LEU A 7 9.89 10.75 -17.53
N LEU A 8 9.15 10.36 -16.50
CA LEU A 8 8.36 9.12 -16.46
C LEU A 8 6.84 9.38 -16.59
N HIS A 9 6.42 10.58 -17.03
CA HIS A 9 4.99 10.86 -17.22
C HIS A 9 4.46 10.09 -18.43
N ARG A 10 3.46 9.23 -18.21
CA ARG A 10 2.88 8.34 -19.24
C ARG A 10 1.42 8.66 -19.58
N GLY A 11 0.86 9.75 -19.05
CA GLY A 11 -0.56 10.06 -19.23
C GLY A 11 -1.51 9.00 -18.67
N THR A 12 -1.14 8.35 -17.55
CA THR A 12 -1.92 7.25 -16.95
C THR A 12 -3.36 7.62 -16.66
N GLU A 13 -3.59 8.79 -16.06
CA GLU A 13 -4.94 9.31 -15.78
C GLU A 13 -5.79 9.42 -17.05
N LYS A 14 -5.18 9.81 -18.18
CA LYS A 14 -5.90 9.92 -19.45
C LYS A 14 -6.21 8.57 -20.08
N LEU A 15 -5.32 7.58 -19.90
CA LEU A 15 -5.56 6.22 -20.35
C LEU A 15 -6.69 5.56 -19.56
N ILE A 16 -6.80 5.85 -18.25
CA ILE A 16 -7.86 5.33 -17.38
C ILE A 16 -9.26 5.76 -17.88
N GLU A 17 -9.42 7.00 -18.33
CA GLU A 17 -10.71 7.52 -18.87
C GLU A 17 -11.24 6.71 -20.06
N ASN A 18 -10.34 6.08 -20.83
CA ASN A 18 -10.72 5.30 -22.01
C ASN A 18 -11.01 3.81 -21.71
N LYS A 19 -10.74 3.36 -20.47
CA LYS A 19 -10.78 1.94 -20.06
C LYS A 19 -11.91 1.70 -19.05
N ASN A 20 -12.39 0.46 -18.99
CA ASN A 20 -13.39 0.07 -17.99
C ASN A 20 -12.76 0.01 -16.59
N PHE A 21 -13.56 0.08 -15.52
CA PHE A 21 -13.04 0.06 -14.14
C PHE A 21 -12.10 -1.11 -13.83
N LEU A 22 -12.43 -2.32 -14.30
CA LEU A 22 -11.58 -3.50 -14.12
C LEU A 22 -10.28 -3.42 -14.94
N GLN A 23 -10.36 -2.90 -16.17
CA GLN A 23 -9.20 -2.73 -17.04
C GLN A 23 -8.28 -1.60 -16.58
N ALA A 24 -8.82 -0.64 -15.82
CA ALA A 24 -8.07 0.46 -15.24
C ALA A 24 -7.25 0.04 -14.01
N LEU A 25 -7.62 -1.06 -13.35
CA LEU A 25 -6.98 -1.53 -12.12
C LEU A 25 -5.45 -1.71 -12.23
N PRO A 26 -4.90 -2.39 -13.26
CA PRO A 26 -3.46 -2.62 -13.35
C PRO A 26 -2.62 -1.35 -13.59
N TYR A 27 -3.25 -0.20 -13.85
CA TYR A 27 -2.51 1.07 -13.86
C TYR A 27 -2.05 1.45 -12.45
N PHE A 28 -2.83 1.13 -11.42
CA PHE A 28 -2.50 1.45 -10.02
C PHE A 28 -1.29 0.66 -9.52
N ASP A 29 -1.20 -0.62 -9.90
CA ASP A 29 -0.04 -1.50 -9.64
C ASP A 29 1.29 -0.91 -10.15
N ARG A 30 1.21 -0.07 -11.19
CA ARG A 30 2.36 0.48 -11.92
C ARG A 30 2.71 1.91 -11.53
N LEU A 31 1.92 2.55 -10.66
CA LEU A 31 2.20 3.90 -10.17
C LEU A 31 3.34 3.85 -9.16
N ASP A 32 3.07 3.25 -8.00
CA ASP A 32 4.10 2.91 -7.03
C ASP A 32 4.41 1.42 -7.13
N TYR A 33 5.39 1.10 -7.99
CA TYR A 33 5.81 -0.27 -8.30
C TYR A 33 6.40 -1.03 -7.10
N VAL A 34 6.52 -0.38 -5.95
CA VAL A 34 6.96 -0.98 -4.69
C VAL A 34 5.76 -1.37 -3.82
N SER A 35 4.72 -0.53 -3.77
CA SER A 35 3.56 -0.69 -2.89
C SER A 35 2.29 -1.11 -3.62
N ILE A 36 2.44 -2.10 -4.48
CA ILE A 36 1.49 -2.49 -5.54
C ILE A 36 0.08 -2.73 -4.99
N ILE A 37 -0.04 -3.62 -4.01
CA ILE A 37 -1.33 -4.01 -3.45
C ILE A 37 -1.98 -2.86 -2.67
N CYS A 38 -1.19 -2.00 -2.00
CA CYS A 38 -1.74 -0.80 -1.34
C CYS A 38 -2.34 0.17 -2.35
N GLN A 39 -1.75 0.31 -3.54
CA GLN A 39 -2.31 1.14 -4.62
C GLN A 39 -3.61 0.54 -5.15
N GLU A 40 -3.64 -0.77 -5.42
CA GLU A 40 -4.86 -1.48 -5.80
C GLU A 40 -5.97 -1.28 -4.75
N HIS A 41 -5.60 -1.36 -3.47
CA HIS A 41 -6.53 -1.26 -2.34
C HIS A 41 -7.30 0.05 -2.35
N THR A 42 -6.60 1.17 -2.52
CA THR A 42 -7.21 2.51 -2.52
C THR A 42 -8.21 2.67 -3.65
N TYR A 43 -7.87 2.17 -4.83
CA TYR A 43 -8.73 2.22 -6.00
C TYR A 43 -9.97 1.35 -5.82
N VAL A 44 -9.77 0.15 -5.29
CA VAL A 44 -10.86 -0.81 -5.01
C VAL A 44 -11.83 -0.24 -3.98
N LEU A 45 -11.34 0.35 -2.89
CA LEU A 45 -12.17 1.02 -1.89
C LEU A 45 -12.95 2.20 -2.50
N ALA A 46 -12.30 2.99 -3.38
CA ALA A 46 -12.96 4.09 -4.08
C ALA A 46 -14.12 3.61 -4.97
N VAL A 47 -13.94 2.52 -5.70
CA VAL A 47 -15.01 1.91 -6.51
C VAL A 47 -16.09 1.28 -5.63
N GLU A 48 -15.72 0.60 -4.54
CA GLU A 48 -16.68 -0.01 -3.60
C GLU A 48 -17.56 1.02 -2.90
N ALA A 49 -17.01 2.18 -2.55
CA ALA A 49 -17.77 3.28 -1.97
C ALA A 49 -18.80 3.87 -2.94
N LEU A 50 -18.47 3.98 -4.24
CA LEU A 50 -19.41 4.43 -5.27
C LEU A 50 -20.56 3.42 -5.48
N VAL A 51 -20.26 2.12 -5.42
CA VAL A 51 -21.24 1.03 -5.56
C VAL A 51 -22.01 0.77 -4.26
N LYS A 52 -21.52 1.28 -3.11
CA LYS A 52 -22.00 1.00 -1.75
C LYS A 52 -21.96 -0.49 -1.40
N ALA A 53 -20.92 -1.17 -1.87
CA ALA A 53 -20.65 -2.56 -1.56
C ALA A 53 -19.90 -2.70 -0.23
N LYS A 54 -20.20 -3.75 0.54
CA LYS A 54 -19.43 -4.10 1.73
C LYS A 54 -18.82 -5.49 1.54
N PRO A 55 -17.50 -5.62 1.44
CA PRO A 55 -16.86 -6.92 1.26
C PRO A 55 -17.04 -7.80 2.51
N SER A 56 -16.87 -9.11 2.34
CA SER A 56 -16.91 -10.07 3.45
C SER A 56 -15.77 -9.85 4.46
N LEU A 57 -15.99 -10.24 5.72
CA LEU A 57 -14.97 -10.13 6.78
C LEU A 57 -13.67 -10.86 6.43
N ARG A 58 -13.77 -12.06 5.84
CA ARG A 58 -12.59 -12.81 5.37
C ARG A 58 -11.79 -12.01 4.35
N CYS A 59 -12.49 -11.37 3.41
CA CYS A 59 -11.84 -10.54 2.40
C CYS A 59 -11.12 -9.34 3.02
N MET A 60 -11.75 -8.67 3.99
CA MET A 60 -11.13 -7.56 4.73
C MET A 60 -9.84 -8.00 5.43
N TYR A 61 -9.81 -9.15 6.12
CA TYR A 61 -8.59 -9.66 6.75
C TYR A 61 -7.49 -10.01 5.75
N ILE A 62 -7.84 -10.66 4.63
CA ILE A 62 -6.88 -10.97 3.56
C ILE A 62 -6.29 -9.68 2.99
N ARG A 63 -7.12 -8.64 2.81
CA ARG A 63 -6.65 -7.34 2.32
C ARG A 63 -5.66 -6.70 3.27
N VAL A 64 -6.00 -6.65 4.56
CA VAL A 64 -5.10 -6.11 5.59
C VAL A 64 -3.80 -6.90 5.66
N LEU A 65 -3.85 -8.24 5.63
CA LEU A 65 -2.66 -9.10 5.64
C LEU A 65 -1.69 -8.75 4.51
N PHE A 66 -2.16 -8.66 3.27
CA PHE A 66 -1.30 -8.31 2.14
C PHE A 66 -0.91 -6.84 2.09
N ALA A 67 -1.75 -5.93 2.61
CA ALA A 67 -1.37 -4.53 2.77
C ALA A 67 -0.20 -4.37 3.73
N GLU A 68 -0.17 -5.10 4.85
CA GLU A 68 0.96 -5.09 5.79
C GLU A 68 2.21 -5.77 5.21
N ILE A 69 2.08 -6.88 4.48
CA ILE A 69 3.21 -7.47 3.74
C ILE A 69 3.79 -6.46 2.75
N THR A 70 2.94 -5.71 2.04
CA THR A 70 3.35 -4.64 1.14
C THR A 70 4.05 -3.51 1.87
N ARG A 71 3.60 -3.19 3.09
CA ARG A 71 4.25 -2.19 3.95
C ARG A 71 5.66 -2.60 4.33
N ILE A 72 5.86 -3.85 4.75
CA ILE A 72 7.18 -4.42 5.02
C ILE A 72 8.06 -4.35 3.75
N LEU A 73 7.55 -4.80 2.61
CA LEU A 73 8.25 -4.75 1.31
C LEU A 73 8.73 -3.33 0.95
N ASN A 74 7.91 -2.31 1.24
CA ASN A 74 8.24 -0.93 0.91
C ASN A 74 9.26 -0.34 1.90
N HIS A 75 9.09 -0.54 3.20
CA HIS A 75 10.05 -0.04 4.17
C HIS A 75 11.42 -0.72 4.06
N LEU A 76 11.48 -2.02 3.75
CA LEU A 76 12.74 -2.71 3.48
C LEU A 76 13.47 -2.08 2.29
N LEU A 77 12.75 -1.75 1.21
CA LEU A 77 13.36 -1.05 0.07
C LEU A 77 13.78 0.37 0.46
N ALA A 78 12.92 1.11 1.16
CA ALA A 78 13.19 2.49 1.54
C ALA A 78 14.43 2.59 2.44
N VAL A 79 14.53 1.72 3.45
CA VAL A 79 15.68 1.66 4.35
C VAL A 79 16.92 1.12 3.64
N GLY A 80 16.78 0.05 2.85
CA GLY A 80 17.89 -0.55 2.11
C GLY A 80 18.51 0.38 1.07
N CYS A 81 17.69 1.01 0.22
CA CYS A 81 18.18 1.98 -0.77
C CYS A 81 18.79 3.21 -0.10
N HIS A 82 18.14 3.75 0.93
CA HIS A 82 18.68 4.87 1.69
C HIS A 82 20.03 4.52 2.35
N ALA A 83 20.20 3.29 2.83
CA ALA A 83 21.46 2.80 3.35
C ALA A 83 22.56 2.80 2.27
N ILE A 84 22.26 2.31 1.06
CA ILE A 84 23.20 2.35 -0.07
C ILE A 84 23.57 3.76 -0.48
N ASP A 85 22.59 4.67 -0.58
CA ASP A 85 22.83 6.04 -1.02
C ASP A 85 23.75 6.80 -0.05
N VAL A 86 23.72 6.45 1.24
CA VAL A 86 24.65 6.97 2.26
C VAL A 86 25.99 6.22 2.26
N GLY A 87 26.04 4.98 1.78
CA GLY A 87 27.27 4.18 1.57
C GLY A 87 27.30 2.79 2.23
N ALA A 88 26.23 2.38 2.92
CA ALA A 88 26.13 1.06 3.57
C ALA A 88 25.52 0.01 2.63
N ILE A 89 26.36 -0.87 2.09
CA ILE A 89 25.95 -1.86 1.07
C ILE A 89 25.37 -3.14 1.69
N THR A 90 25.86 -3.58 2.86
CA THR A 90 25.47 -4.86 3.46
C THR A 90 23.99 -4.95 3.85
N PRO A 91 23.36 -3.91 4.46
CA PRO A 91 21.96 -4.02 4.89
C PRO A 91 21.00 -4.13 3.70
N PHE A 92 21.37 -3.57 2.55
CA PHE A 92 20.57 -3.69 1.33
C PHE A 92 20.51 -5.12 0.82
N LEU A 93 21.63 -5.84 0.77
CA LEU A 93 21.65 -7.23 0.30
C LEU A 93 20.79 -8.13 1.21
N TRP A 94 20.89 -7.93 2.53
CA TRP A 94 20.07 -8.66 3.50
C TRP A 94 18.59 -8.31 3.39
N ALA A 95 18.27 -7.03 3.23
CA ALA A 95 16.89 -6.59 3.03
C ALA A 95 16.28 -7.20 1.76
N PHE A 96 17.05 -7.34 0.67
CA PHE A 96 16.58 -7.94 -0.58
C PHE A 96 16.37 -9.45 -0.50
N GLU A 97 17.15 -10.18 0.31
CA GLU A 97 16.90 -11.61 0.58
C GLU A 97 15.50 -11.80 1.20
N GLU A 98 15.18 -11.01 2.24
CA GLU A 98 13.86 -11.08 2.88
C GLU A 98 12.74 -10.59 1.96
N ARG A 99 13.05 -9.61 1.11
CA ARG A 99 12.13 -9.10 0.08
C ARG A 99 11.75 -10.17 -0.95
N GLU A 100 12.71 -11.00 -1.34
CA GLU A 100 12.49 -12.10 -2.29
C GLU A 100 11.54 -13.15 -1.71
N LYS A 101 11.69 -13.49 -0.42
CA LYS A 101 10.76 -14.40 0.29
C LYS A 101 9.32 -13.84 0.30
N LEU A 102 9.16 -12.54 0.52
CA LEU A 102 7.85 -11.89 0.46
C LEU A 102 7.26 -11.87 -0.97
N ILE A 103 8.11 -11.73 -1.99
CA ILE A 103 7.70 -11.79 -3.41
C ILE A 103 7.22 -13.21 -3.78
N GLU A 104 7.80 -14.26 -3.19
CA GLU A 104 7.31 -15.63 -3.36
C GLU A 104 5.86 -15.78 -2.89
N PHE A 105 5.47 -15.11 -1.80
CA PHE A 105 4.07 -15.09 -1.36
C PHE A 105 3.15 -14.43 -2.39
N TYR A 106 3.60 -13.38 -3.08
CA TYR A 106 2.82 -12.74 -4.15
C TYR A 106 2.68 -13.67 -5.35
N GLU A 107 3.75 -14.36 -5.71
CA GLU A 107 3.77 -15.33 -6.80
C GLU A 107 2.79 -16.48 -6.52
N ARG A 108 2.77 -17.01 -5.29
CA ARG A 108 1.86 -18.11 -4.92
C ARG A 108 0.39 -17.70 -4.93
N VAL A 109 0.09 -16.44 -4.64
CA VAL A 109 -1.29 -15.93 -4.51
C VAL A 109 -1.86 -15.45 -5.85
N SER A 110 -1.05 -14.73 -6.63
CA SER A 110 -1.49 -14.06 -7.86
C SER A 110 -0.94 -14.72 -9.13
N GLY A 111 0.14 -15.50 -9.03
CA GLY A 111 0.91 -16.00 -10.17
C GLY A 111 1.94 -15.00 -10.71
N ALA A 112 1.99 -13.77 -10.16
CA ALA A 112 2.94 -12.75 -10.55
C ALA A 112 3.79 -12.30 -9.35
N ARG A 113 5.04 -11.97 -9.61
CA ARG A 113 6.01 -11.58 -8.58
C ARG A 113 5.84 -10.13 -8.09
N ILE A 114 5.47 -9.24 -9.00
CA ILE A 114 5.35 -7.80 -8.71
C ILE A 114 3.88 -7.40 -8.95
N HIS A 115 3.47 -7.22 -10.20
CA HIS A 115 2.13 -6.74 -10.53
C HIS A 115 1.08 -7.85 -10.38
N ALA A 116 0.35 -7.84 -9.27
CA ALA A 116 -0.52 -8.93 -8.85
C ALA A 116 -1.96 -8.81 -9.38
N ALA A 117 -2.49 -7.58 -9.55
CA ALA A 117 -3.91 -7.33 -9.86
C ALA A 117 -4.85 -8.20 -9.02
N TYR A 118 -4.52 -8.30 -7.73
CA TYR A 118 -5.09 -9.27 -6.80
C TYR A 118 -6.33 -8.72 -6.12
N PHE A 119 -6.28 -7.47 -5.67
CA PHE A 119 -7.48 -6.81 -5.16
C PHE A 119 -8.34 -6.41 -6.33
N ARG A 120 -9.66 -6.61 -6.20
CA ARG A 120 -10.63 -6.26 -7.23
C ARG A 120 -11.86 -5.64 -6.57
N PRO A 121 -12.60 -4.77 -7.27
CA PRO A 121 -13.87 -4.29 -6.76
C PRO A 121 -14.79 -5.47 -6.39
N GLY A 122 -15.30 -5.48 -5.15
CA GLY A 122 -16.12 -6.57 -4.61
C GLY A 122 -15.33 -7.68 -3.92
N GLY A 123 -14.02 -7.49 -3.68
CA GLY A 123 -13.24 -8.35 -2.81
C GLY A 123 -11.81 -8.61 -3.29
N VAL A 124 -11.48 -9.89 -3.38
CA VAL A 124 -10.14 -10.37 -3.74
C VAL A 124 -10.23 -11.34 -4.91
N SER A 125 -9.21 -11.42 -5.75
CA SER A 125 -9.22 -12.28 -6.92
C SER A 125 -9.26 -13.76 -6.53
N ILE A 126 -8.26 -14.34 -5.90
CA ILE A 126 -8.25 -15.78 -5.62
C ILE A 126 -8.12 -15.94 -4.11
N ASP A 127 -8.78 -16.96 -3.53
CA ASP A 127 -8.56 -17.27 -2.12
C ASP A 127 -7.10 -17.73 -1.90
N LEU A 128 -6.65 -17.69 -0.66
CA LEU A 128 -5.32 -18.12 -0.28
C LEU A 128 -5.11 -19.61 -0.62
N PRO A 129 -3.96 -19.98 -1.19
CA PRO A 129 -3.61 -21.39 -1.35
C PRO A 129 -3.39 -22.06 0.02
N ILE A 130 -3.65 -23.36 0.07
CA ILE A 130 -3.52 -24.17 1.29
C ILE A 130 -2.05 -24.16 1.74
N GLY A 131 -1.80 -23.91 3.03
CA GLY A 131 -0.46 -23.90 3.65
C GLY A 131 0.22 -22.53 3.65
N LEU A 132 -0.28 -21.53 2.91
CA LEU A 132 0.38 -20.22 2.83
C LEU A 132 0.42 -19.47 4.18
N LEU A 133 -0.61 -19.62 5.00
CA LEU A 133 -0.67 -18.96 6.32
C LEU A 133 0.44 -19.47 7.26
N ASP A 134 0.74 -20.77 7.19
CA ASP A 134 1.80 -21.37 8.00
C ASP A 134 3.18 -20.87 7.55
N ASP A 135 3.39 -20.74 6.25
CA ASP A 135 4.64 -20.21 5.69
C ASP A 135 4.85 -18.74 6.05
N ILE A 136 3.80 -17.91 5.98
CA ILE A 136 3.85 -16.50 6.43
C ILE A 136 4.16 -16.43 7.94
N TYR A 137 3.59 -17.33 8.73
CA TYR A 137 3.87 -17.39 10.16
C TYR A 137 5.33 -17.76 10.45
N ILE A 138 5.89 -18.74 9.75
CA ILE A 138 7.30 -19.12 9.87
C ILE A 138 8.21 -17.95 9.47
N PHE A 139 7.90 -17.28 8.36
CA PHE A 139 8.62 -16.09 7.90
C PHE A 139 8.61 -14.99 8.95
N SER A 140 7.45 -14.66 9.53
CA SER A 140 7.31 -13.57 10.51
C SER A 140 8.22 -13.76 11.73
N LYS A 141 8.40 -15.01 12.19
CA LYS A 141 9.29 -15.35 13.31
C LYS A 141 10.77 -15.15 12.97
N GLN A 142 11.16 -15.54 11.76
CA GLN A 142 12.55 -15.44 11.32
C GLN A 142 12.92 -13.98 11.01
N PHE A 143 12.00 -13.26 10.38
CA PHE A 143 12.19 -11.90 9.93
C PHE A 143 12.41 -10.91 11.09
N ALA A 144 11.80 -11.13 12.26
CA ALA A 144 12.07 -10.32 13.45
C ALA A 144 13.57 -10.28 13.81
N ARG A 145 14.26 -11.43 13.78
CA ARG A 145 15.70 -11.51 14.07
C ARG A 145 16.53 -10.79 12.99
N ARG A 146 16.14 -10.94 11.73
CA ARG A 146 16.81 -10.26 10.60
C ARG A 146 16.69 -8.75 10.67
N LEU A 147 15.54 -8.25 11.13
CA LEU A 147 15.34 -6.82 11.35
C LEU A 147 16.27 -6.31 12.46
N ASP A 148 16.42 -7.05 13.55
CA ASP A 148 17.35 -6.67 14.63
C ASP A 148 18.81 -6.66 14.15
N GLU A 149 19.22 -7.60 13.28
CA GLU A 149 20.55 -7.60 12.63
C GLU A 149 20.78 -6.34 11.76
N ILE A 150 19.77 -5.92 11.00
CA ILE A 150 19.81 -4.68 10.19
C ILE A 150 19.88 -3.45 11.10
N GLU A 151 19.12 -3.47 12.20
CA GLU A 151 19.06 -2.39 13.17
C GLU A 151 20.41 -2.21 13.90
N GLU A 152 21.07 -3.31 14.27
CA GLU A 152 22.36 -3.28 14.99
C GLU A 152 23.43 -2.53 14.17
N ILE A 153 23.51 -2.78 12.86
CA ILE A 153 24.48 -2.14 11.97
C ILE A 153 24.18 -0.66 11.72
N LEU A 154 22.92 -0.27 11.69
CA LEU A 154 22.51 1.07 11.27
C LEU A 154 22.22 1.99 12.45
N THR A 155 21.35 1.61 13.39
CA THR A 155 20.88 2.51 14.47
C THR A 155 21.98 2.96 15.41
N THR A 156 22.89 2.06 15.78
CA THR A 156 23.96 2.34 16.75
C THR A 156 25.16 3.02 16.11
N ASN A 157 25.28 2.93 14.78
CA ASN A 157 26.44 3.39 14.05
C ASN A 157 26.57 4.91 14.10
N ARG A 158 27.74 5.36 14.57
CA ARG A 158 28.08 6.79 14.66
C ARG A 158 28.04 7.47 13.30
N ILE A 159 28.51 6.83 12.24
CA ILE A 159 28.52 7.40 10.87
C ILE A 159 27.09 7.62 10.39
N TRP A 160 26.20 6.67 10.66
CA TRP A 160 24.79 6.77 10.30
C TRP A 160 24.11 7.94 11.02
N LYS A 161 24.30 8.05 12.33
CA LYS A 161 23.76 9.17 13.11
C LYS A 161 24.30 10.53 12.63
N LEU A 162 25.61 10.64 12.41
CA LEU A 162 26.23 11.88 11.90
C LEU A 162 25.67 12.33 10.54
N ARG A 163 25.15 11.40 9.74
CA ARG A 163 24.61 11.68 8.40
C ARG A 163 23.10 11.92 8.39
N LEU A 164 22.39 11.76 9.51
CA LEU A 164 20.92 11.82 9.54
C LEU A 164 20.34 12.69 10.64
N VAL A 165 21.04 12.80 11.77
CA VAL A 165 20.67 13.71 12.85
C VAL A 165 20.84 15.15 12.37
N ASP A 166 19.87 16.01 12.68
CA ASP A 166 19.80 17.41 12.27
C ASP A 166 19.76 17.65 10.74
N ILE A 167 19.51 16.60 9.93
CA ILE A 167 19.37 16.74 8.47
C ILE A 167 17.89 16.77 8.08
N GLY A 168 17.53 17.80 7.31
CA GLY A 168 16.20 17.94 6.73
C GLY A 168 15.11 18.07 7.79
N VAL A 169 15.38 18.85 8.83
CA VAL A 169 14.44 19.11 9.93
C VAL A 169 13.16 19.75 9.37
N VAL A 170 12.01 19.17 9.67
CA VAL A 170 10.70 19.69 9.25
C VAL A 170 9.87 20.00 10.49
N SER A 171 9.44 21.26 10.62
CA SER A 171 8.51 21.65 11.67
C SER A 171 7.09 21.17 11.36
N LEU A 172 6.28 20.92 12.39
CA LEU A 172 4.91 20.45 12.22
C LEU A 172 4.06 21.42 11.37
N LYS A 173 4.27 22.73 11.53
CA LYS A 173 3.56 23.75 10.75
C LYS A 173 3.92 23.67 9.26
N ASP A 174 5.21 23.62 8.95
CA ASP A 174 5.66 23.50 7.56
C ASP A 174 5.19 22.19 6.93
N ALA A 175 5.19 21.10 7.71
CA ALA A 175 4.69 19.81 7.25
C ALA A 175 3.20 19.85 6.88
N ALA A 176 2.38 20.55 7.66
CA ALA A 176 0.96 20.74 7.39
C ALA A 176 0.72 21.67 6.18
N ASP A 177 1.44 22.80 6.11
CA ASP A 177 1.31 23.78 5.04
C ASP A 177 1.74 23.21 3.68
N HIS A 178 2.78 22.37 3.65
CA HIS A 178 3.20 21.64 2.45
C HIS A 178 2.36 20.39 2.14
N GLY A 179 1.40 20.03 3.00
CA GLY A 179 0.52 18.89 2.80
C GLY A 179 1.27 17.54 2.82
N PHE A 180 2.26 17.40 3.70
CA PHE A 180 2.92 16.12 3.94
C PHE A 180 1.99 15.10 4.56
N SER A 181 2.37 13.83 4.48
CA SER A 181 1.59 12.71 4.99
C SER A 181 2.48 11.53 5.37
N GLY A 182 1.94 10.61 6.19
CA GLY A 182 2.61 9.40 6.65
C GLY A 182 3.82 9.66 7.54
N VAL A 183 4.91 8.93 7.26
CA VAL A 183 6.19 8.99 8.00
C VAL A 183 6.73 10.42 8.14
N MET A 184 6.50 11.29 7.14
CA MET A 184 6.96 12.68 7.19
C MET A 184 6.24 13.49 8.29
N LEU A 185 4.92 13.33 8.42
CA LEU A 185 4.15 13.97 9.50
C LEU A 185 4.49 13.35 10.86
N ARG A 186 4.54 12.02 10.92
CA ARG A 186 4.86 11.28 12.16
C ARG A 186 6.24 11.62 12.70
N GLY A 187 7.23 11.76 11.81
CA GLY A 187 8.59 12.19 12.18
C GLY A 187 8.63 13.56 12.84
N SER A 188 7.73 14.48 12.45
CA SER A 188 7.62 15.84 13.00
C SER A 188 6.81 15.94 14.31
N GLY A 189 6.35 14.82 14.87
CA GLY A 189 5.66 14.78 16.16
C GLY A 189 4.14 14.72 16.11
N LEU A 190 3.52 14.66 14.93
CA LEU A 190 2.06 14.53 14.82
C LEU A 190 1.64 13.05 14.76
N PRO A 191 0.89 12.52 15.74
CA PRO A 191 0.35 11.16 15.71
C PRO A 191 -0.85 11.07 14.74
N TRP A 192 -0.58 11.15 13.43
CA TRP A 192 -1.59 11.07 12.38
C TRP A 192 -1.39 9.83 11.50
N ASP A 193 -2.40 8.96 11.49
CA ASP A 193 -2.45 7.75 10.69
C ASP A 193 -3.92 7.48 10.29
N LEU A 194 -4.17 7.24 9.00
CA LEU A 194 -5.52 6.99 8.50
C LEU A 194 -6.08 5.64 8.96
N ARG A 195 -5.25 4.65 9.26
CA ARG A 195 -5.73 3.34 9.74
C ARG A 195 -6.45 3.44 11.08
N GLN A 196 -6.05 4.38 11.94
CA GLN A 196 -6.74 4.64 13.21
C GLN A 196 -7.75 5.77 13.10
N ALA A 197 -7.38 6.91 12.49
CA ALA A 197 -8.25 8.08 12.42
C ALA A 197 -9.48 7.87 11.54
N GLN A 198 -9.31 7.16 10.41
CA GLN A 198 -10.35 6.86 9.43
C GLN A 198 -10.26 5.39 9.02
N SER A 199 -10.45 4.50 10.00
CA SER A 199 -10.28 3.07 9.81
C SER A 199 -11.10 2.53 8.64
N TYR A 200 -10.42 1.83 7.73
CA TYR A 200 -11.01 1.10 6.60
C TYR A 200 -10.80 -0.41 6.80
N ASP A 201 -11.62 -1.23 6.15
CA ASP A 201 -11.62 -2.69 6.29
C ASP A 201 -11.56 -3.15 7.77
N ALA A 202 -10.67 -4.11 8.08
CA ALA A 202 -10.56 -4.74 9.40
C ALA A 202 -9.60 -4.02 10.36
N TYR A 203 -9.04 -2.86 10.00
CA TYR A 203 -8.10 -2.14 10.88
C TYR A 203 -8.71 -1.71 12.22
N SER A 204 -10.04 -1.54 12.29
CA SER A 204 -10.75 -1.23 13.53
C SER A 204 -10.78 -2.38 14.55
N LEU A 205 -10.49 -3.61 14.12
CA LEU A 205 -10.52 -4.83 14.93
C LEU A 205 -9.12 -5.25 15.41
N ILE A 206 -8.09 -4.51 15.02
CA ILE A 206 -6.68 -4.88 15.18
C ILE A 206 -6.01 -3.83 16.05
N ASP A 207 -5.29 -4.30 17.06
CA ASP A 207 -4.60 -3.43 18.02
C ASP A 207 -3.14 -3.25 17.57
N PHE A 208 -2.75 -2.00 17.29
CA PHE A 208 -1.37 -1.63 16.97
C PHE A 208 -1.05 -0.22 17.46
N THR A 209 0.24 0.08 17.61
CA THR A 209 0.70 1.41 18.02
C THR A 209 1.29 2.18 16.85
N ILE A 210 1.18 3.50 16.88
CA ILE A 210 1.75 4.38 15.83
C ILE A 210 3.06 4.96 16.36
N PRO A 211 4.18 4.77 15.66
CA PRO A 211 5.43 5.41 16.04
C PRO A 211 5.42 6.90 15.67
N VAL A 212 5.94 7.73 16.57
CA VAL A 212 6.00 9.18 16.41
C VAL A 212 7.43 9.64 16.72
N GLY A 213 7.98 10.49 15.86
CA GLY A 213 9.28 11.13 16.06
C GLY A 213 9.16 12.40 16.92
N THR A 214 10.29 12.95 17.35
CA THR A 214 10.29 14.15 18.22
C THR A 214 10.85 15.37 17.51
N ASN A 215 11.88 15.21 16.68
CA ASN A 215 12.68 16.30 16.17
C ASN A 215 12.32 16.67 14.72
N GLY A 216 11.77 15.74 13.93
CA GLY A 216 11.49 15.93 12.50
C GLY A 216 12.65 15.56 11.57
N ASP A 217 13.72 14.98 12.11
CA ASP A 217 14.95 14.67 11.39
C ASP A 217 14.78 13.46 10.45
N CYS A 218 15.75 13.26 9.56
CA CYS A 218 15.85 12.03 8.78
C CYS A 218 16.03 10.78 9.67
N TYR A 219 16.71 10.91 10.82
CA TYR A 219 16.92 9.80 11.74
C TYR A 219 15.62 9.33 12.39
N ASP A 220 14.78 10.25 12.88
CA ASP A 220 13.47 9.92 13.44
C ASP A 220 12.55 9.26 12.43
N ARG A 221 12.57 9.74 11.18
CA ARG A 221 11.83 9.12 10.07
C ARG A 221 12.32 7.71 9.76
N TYR A 222 13.61 7.45 9.90
CA TYR A 222 14.17 6.11 9.78
C TYR A 222 13.71 5.19 10.92
N LEU A 223 13.73 5.66 12.18
CA LEU A 223 13.21 4.91 13.32
C LEU A 223 11.70 4.62 13.21
N CYS A 224 10.92 5.58 12.71
CA CYS A 224 9.48 5.39 12.43
C CYS A 224 9.26 4.25 11.43
N ARG A 225 10.07 4.14 10.37
CA ARG A 225 9.95 3.04 9.40
C ARG A 225 10.29 1.68 10.00
N ILE A 226 11.30 1.61 10.86
CA ILE A 226 11.68 0.34 11.53
C ILE A 226 10.60 -0.11 12.50
N SER A 227 10.09 0.82 13.31
CA SER A 227 8.99 0.54 14.23
C SER A 227 7.70 0.18 13.48
N GLU A 228 7.38 0.83 12.36
CA GLU A 228 6.27 0.43 11.48
C GLU A 228 6.41 -1.01 10.98
N ILE A 229 7.62 -1.45 10.62
CA ILE A 229 7.83 -2.85 10.24
C ILE A 229 7.51 -3.81 11.41
N ARG A 230 7.91 -3.46 12.64
CA ARG A 230 7.61 -4.28 13.83
C ARG A 230 6.11 -4.35 14.11
N GLU A 231 5.42 -3.21 14.00
CA GLU A 231 3.97 -3.15 14.16
C GLU A 231 3.25 -3.94 13.05
N SER A 232 3.71 -3.84 11.80
CA SER A 232 3.19 -4.65 10.69
C SER A 232 3.33 -6.15 10.94
N LEU A 233 4.43 -6.62 11.55
CA LEU A 233 4.57 -8.03 11.96
C LEU A 233 3.55 -8.42 13.04
N GLY A 234 3.30 -7.53 14.00
CA GLY A 234 2.26 -7.72 15.02
C GLY A 234 0.87 -7.85 14.40
N ILE A 235 0.54 -6.98 13.44
CA ILE A 235 -0.73 -7.02 12.70
C ILE A 235 -0.85 -8.31 11.91
N ILE A 236 0.21 -8.74 11.20
CA ILE A 236 0.21 -10.01 10.47
C ILE A 236 -0.10 -11.19 11.40
N HIS A 237 0.48 -11.21 12.60
CA HIS A 237 0.22 -12.28 13.58
C HIS A 237 -1.24 -12.30 14.05
N GLN A 238 -1.81 -11.13 14.37
CA GLN A 238 -3.21 -11.00 14.77
C GLN A 238 -4.17 -11.39 13.63
N CYS A 239 -3.87 -10.99 12.39
CA CYS A 239 -4.64 -11.38 11.22
C CYS A 239 -4.66 -12.91 11.05
N ILE A 240 -3.52 -13.58 11.13
CA ILE A 240 -3.45 -15.05 10.97
C ILE A 240 -4.32 -15.78 12.01
N GLN A 241 -4.37 -15.28 13.24
CA GLN A 241 -5.19 -15.88 14.31
C GLN A 241 -6.70 -15.64 14.14
N SER A 242 -7.08 -14.52 13.51
CA SER A 242 -8.47 -14.07 13.41
C SER A 242 -9.15 -14.37 12.07
N ILE A 243 -8.43 -14.95 11.09
CA ILE A 243 -9.00 -15.31 9.79
C ILE A 243 -10.17 -16.28 9.97
N VAL A 244 -11.36 -15.81 9.60
CA VAL A 244 -12.60 -16.59 9.57
C VAL A 244 -12.71 -17.35 8.24
N SER A 245 -13.33 -18.53 8.26
CA SER A 245 -13.75 -19.24 7.05
C SER A 245 -14.95 -18.53 6.40
N GLY A 246 -14.92 -18.36 5.08
CA GLY A 246 -15.97 -17.63 4.39
C GLY A 246 -15.67 -17.38 2.93
N GLU A 247 -16.58 -16.72 2.24
CA GLU A 247 -16.39 -16.34 0.85
C GLU A 247 -15.49 -15.12 0.72
N VAL A 248 -14.69 -15.07 -0.35
CA VAL A 248 -13.66 -14.03 -0.57
C VAL A 248 -14.15 -12.92 -1.51
N ARG A 249 -15.28 -13.14 -2.19
CA ARG A 249 -15.84 -12.23 -3.19
C ARG A 249 -17.35 -12.12 -3.00
N ASP A 250 -17.86 -10.92 -3.24
CA ASP A 250 -19.30 -10.71 -3.41
C ASP A 250 -19.72 -11.14 -4.82
N GLU A 251 -20.65 -12.10 -4.90
CA GLU A 251 -21.13 -12.67 -6.17
C GLU A 251 -21.95 -11.67 -7.01
N ASN A 252 -22.42 -10.58 -6.41
CA ASN A 252 -23.22 -9.56 -7.09
C ASN A 252 -22.37 -8.58 -7.92
N ILE A 253 -21.10 -8.41 -7.56
CA ILE A 253 -20.19 -7.41 -8.15
C ILE A 253 -19.08 -8.10 -8.92
N GLY A 254 -18.54 -9.18 -8.35
CA GLY A 254 -17.47 -9.96 -8.94
C GLY A 254 -17.98 -11.08 -9.84
N PRO A 255 -17.11 -11.66 -10.68
CA PRO A 255 -17.47 -12.84 -11.45
C PRO A 255 -17.62 -14.05 -10.52
N GLN A 256 -18.67 -14.82 -10.74
CA GLN A 256 -18.98 -16.05 -10.00
C GLN A 256 -17.91 -17.15 -10.19
N LYS A 257 -17.96 -18.18 -9.35
CA LYS A 257 -17.03 -19.33 -9.40
C LYS A 257 -17.17 -20.09 -10.72
N ARG A 258 -16.04 -20.58 -11.25
CA ARG A 258 -16.00 -21.33 -12.52
C ARG A 258 -16.87 -22.59 -12.54
N SER A 259 -17.09 -23.23 -11.40
CA SER A 259 -18.00 -24.38 -11.26
C SER A 259 -19.44 -23.99 -11.59
N ILE A 260 -19.90 -22.86 -11.05
CA ILE A 260 -21.27 -22.33 -11.21
C ILE A 260 -21.49 -21.82 -12.64
N ILE A 261 -20.47 -21.18 -13.23
CA ILE A 261 -20.51 -20.69 -14.61
C ILE A 261 -20.76 -21.83 -15.61
N LYS A 262 -20.20 -23.02 -15.35
CA LYS A 262 -20.39 -24.18 -16.24
C LYS A 262 -21.73 -24.88 -16.06
N SER A 263 -22.36 -24.75 -14.90
CA SER A 263 -23.62 -25.43 -14.59
C SER A 263 -24.87 -24.59 -14.87
N SER A 264 -24.77 -23.26 -14.77
CA SER A 264 -25.93 -22.36 -14.87
C SER A 264 -25.78 -21.34 -15.99
N ILE A 265 -26.88 -21.13 -16.73
CA ILE A 265 -26.93 -20.18 -17.85
C ILE A 265 -26.83 -18.72 -17.37
N GLU A 266 -27.46 -18.40 -16.22
CA GLU A 266 -27.45 -17.06 -15.64
C GLU A 266 -26.03 -16.61 -15.26
N ALA A 267 -25.26 -17.50 -14.64
CA ALA A 267 -23.86 -17.27 -14.31
C ALA A 267 -23.01 -16.99 -15.55
N LEU A 268 -23.27 -17.72 -16.64
CA LEU A 268 -22.58 -17.52 -17.91
C LEU A 268 -22.92 -16.16 -18.53
N ILE A 269 -24.19 -15.74 -18.49
CA ILE A 269 -24.62 -14.42 -18.95
C ILE A 269 -23.94 -13.32 -18.13
N ASN A 270 -23.96 -13.44 -16.80
CA ASN A 270 -23.32 -12.46 -15.90
C ASN A 270 -21.82 -12.38 -16.14
N HIS A 271 -21.14 -13.52 -16.27
CA HIS A 271 -19.72 -13.57 -16.60
C HIS A 271 -19.43 -12.90 -17.96
N PHE A 272 -20.23 -13.18 -18.99
CA PHE A 272 -20.04 -12.58 -20.30
C PHE A 272 -20.21 -11.05 -20.25
N LYS A 273 -21.29 -10.55 -19.62
CA LYS A 273 -21.52 -9.10 -19.46
C LYS A 273 -20.41 -8.43 -18.65
N PHE A 274 -19.98 -9.05 -17.55
CA PHE A 274 -18.94 -8.49 -16.69
C PHE A 274 -17.61 -8.26 -17.41
N TYR A 275 -17.18 -9.17 -18.31
CA TYR A 275 -15.92 -9.01 -19.03
C TYR A 275 -16.03 -8.18 -20.33
N SER A 276 -17.21 -8.12 -20.95
CA SER A 276 -17.44 -7.34 -22.17
C SER A 276 -17.83 -5.89 -21.86
N GLU A 277 -18.95 -5.69 -21.18
CA GLU A 277 -19.46 -4.38 -20.80
C GLU A 277 -18.72 -3.84 -19.57
N GLY A 278 -18.41 -4.67 -18.58
CA GLY A 278 -17.80 -4.21 -17.34
C GLY A 278 -18.83 -3.85 -16.26
N LEU A 279 -18.32 -3.47 -15.09
CA LEU A 279 -19.14 -3.03 -13.96
C LEU A 279 -19.76 -1.66 -14.26
N LEU A 280 -21.08 -1.55 -14.17
CA LEU A 280 -21.78 -0.26 -14.20
C LEU A 280 -21.72 0.37 -12.81
N VAL A 281 -21.03 1.50 -12.71
CA VAL A 281 -20.89 2.23 -11.44
C VAL A 281 -21.88 3.39 -11.44
N PRO A 282 -22.68 3.59 -10.36
CA PRO A 282 -23.60 4.72 -10.24
C PRO A 282 -22.91 6.06 -10.47
N SER A 283 -23.65 7.09 -10.89
CA SER A 283 -23.10 8.43 -11.04
C SER A 283 -22.75 9.04 -9.68
N GLY A 284 -21.54 9.53 -9.51
CA GLY A 284 -21.09 10.14 -8.26
C GLY A 284 -19.62 10.52 -8.28
N GLU A 285 -19.22 11.21 -7.22
CA GLU A 285 -17.84 11.61 -6.98
C GLU A 285 -17.41 11.12 -5.59
N VAL A 286 -16.25 10.50 -5.51
CA VAL A 286 -15.69 10.02 -4.25
C VAL A 286 -14.20 10.33 -4.21
N TYR A 287 -13.77 10.94 -3.11
CA TYR A 287 -12.38 10.98 -2.70
C TYR A 287 -12.20 9.99 -1.56
N LEU A 288 -11.34 8.99 -1.78
CA LEU A 288 -10.93 8.07 -0.73
C LEU A 288 -9.42 8.02 -0.65
N ALA A 289 -8.92 8.00 0.56
CA ALA A 289 -7.50 7.91 0.85
C ALA A 289 -7.23 6.76 1.81
N THR A 290 -6.12 6.07 1.59
CA THR A 290 -5.61 5.09 2.54
C THR A 290 -4.17 5.44 2.93
N GLU A 291 -3.70 4.80 3.98
CA GLU A 291 -2.32 4.95 4.40
C GLU A 291 -1.41 3.98 3.65
N ALA A 292 -0.94 4.38 2.48
CA ALA A 292 0.15 3.68 1.81
C ALA A 292 1.45 3.83 2.64
N PRO A 293 2.44 2.95 2.47
CA PRO A 293 3.67 3.02 3.29
C PRO A 293 4.50 4.28 3.06
N LYS A 294 4.25 5.01 1.96
CA LYS A 294 4.84 6.33 1.68
C LYS A 294 4.05 7.48 2.31
N GLY A 295 2.81 7.26 2.73
CA GLY A 295 1.90 8.26 3.28
C GLY A 295 0.49 8.15 2.71
N GLU A 296 -0.26 9.23 2.81
CA GLU A 296 -1.64 9.29 2.31
C GLU A 296 -1.64 9.16 0.78
N PHE A 297 -2.17 8.05 0.29
CA PHE A 297 -2.47 7.87 -1.12
C PHE A 297 -3.97 8.04 -1.34
N GLY A 298 -4.34 9.02 -2.15
CA GLY A 298 -5.73 9.37 -2.42
C GLY A 298 -6.11 9.13 -3.86
N VAL A 299 -7.32 8.62 -4.07
CA VAL A 299 -7.95 8.53 -5.39
C VAL A 299 -9.25 9.32 -5.38
N TYR A 300 -9.34 10.30 -6.28
CA TYR A 300 -10.57 11.01 -6.59
C TYR A 300 -11.17 10.42 -7.88
N LEU A 301 -12.29 9.73 -7.74
CA LEU A 301 -13.01 9.11 -8.84
C LEU A 301 -14.32 9.86 -9.10
N VAL A 302 -14.57 10.12 -10.37
CA VAL A 302 -15.85 10.66 -10.89
C VAL A 302 -16.42 9.66 -11.88
N SER A 303 -17.67 9.24 -11.65
CA SER A 303 -18.43 8.33 -12.52
C SER A 303 -19.71 9.01 -13.02
N ASN A 304 -20.05 8.78 -14.29
CA ASN A 304 -21.26 9.32 -14.93
C ASN A 304 -22.36 8.26 -15.10
N GLY A 305 -22.37 7.20 -14.28
CA GLY A 305 -23.30 6.07 -14.48
C GLY A 305 -22.85 5.08 -15.55
N THR A 306 -21.66 5.26 -16.12
CA THR A 306 -21.09 4.42 -17.19
C THR A 306 -20.17 3.34 -16.63
N ASN A 307 -19.76 2.41 -17.49
CA ASN A 307 -18.75 1.36 -17.21
C ASN A 307 -17.29 1.88 -17.19
N LYS A 308 -17.08 3.13 -17.62
CA LYS A 308 -15.79 3.81 -17.62
C LYS A 308 -15.80 4.95 -16.61
N PRO A 309 -14.69 5.19 -15.90
CA PRO A 309 -14.53 6.37 -15.07
C PRO A 309 -14.47 7.61 -15.94
N TYR A 310 -15.22 8.65 -15.58
CA TYR A 310 -15.19 9.92 -16.30
C TYR A 310 -13.89 10.68 -16.01
N ARG A 311 -13.49 10.70 -14.74
CA ARG A 311 -12.23 11.27 -14.29
C ARG A 311 -11.67 10.44 -13.15
N CYS A 312 -10.37 10.20 -13.20
CA CYS A 312 -9.63 9.59 -12.11
C CYS A 312 -8.40 10.45 -11.82
N LYS A 313 -8.40 11.14 -10.68
CA LYS A 313 -7.26 11.93 -10.23
C LYS A 313 -6.57 11.21 -9.07
N ILE A 314 -5.26 11.07 -9.19
CA ILE A 314 -4.44 10.41 -8.17
C ILE A 314 -3.69 11.48 -7.37
N LYS A 315 -3.78 11.39 -6.04
CA LYS A 315 -2.97 12.14 -5.09
C LYS A 315 -1.84 11.22 -4.60
N ALA A 316 -0.65 11.39 -5.18
CA ALA A 316 0.54 10.65 -4.77
C ALA A 316 1.26 11.38 -3.62
N PRO A 317 1.60 10.72 -2.51
CA PRO A 317 2.26 11.36 -1.37
C PRO A 317 3.64 11.92 -1.74
N GLY A 318 4.38 11.19 -2.56
CA GLY A 318 5.72 11.60 -3.01
C GLY A 318 5.75 12.87 -3.86
N PHE A 319 4.62 13.27 -4.46
CA PHE A 319 4.54 14.53 -5.21
C PHE A 319 4.64 15.74 -4.27
N ASN A 320 3.88 15.72 -3.17
CA ASN A 320 3.93 16.77 -2.15
C ASN A 320 5.29 16.78 -1.44
N HIS A 321 5.86 15.60 -1.14
CA HIS A 321 7.19 15.51 -0.54
C HIS A 321 8.27 16.13 -1.42
N LEU A 322 8.23 15.87 -2.73
CA LEU A 322 9.21 16.39 -3.68
C LEU A 322 9.03 17.90 -3.93
N GLN A 323 7.80 18.41 -3.89
CA GLN A 323 7.53 19.85 -4.01
C GLN A 323 8.28 20.65 -2.93
N ALA A 324 8.36 20.12 -1.72
CA ALA A 324 9.02 20.78 -0.60
C ALA A 324 10.52 20.54 -0.52
N LEU A 325 11.12 19.82 -1.47
CA LEU A 325 12.55 19.50 -1.46
C LEU A 325 13.42 20.77 -1.41
N ASP A 326 13.03 21.84 -2.10
CA ASP A 326 13.72 23.13 -2.03
C ASP A 326 13.73 23.72 -0.61
N SER A 327 12.60 23.63 0.12
CA SER A 327 12.53 24.14 1.49
C SER A 327 13.40 23.33 2.45
N ILE A 328 13.42 22.01 2.32
CA ILE A 328 14.11 21.08 3.21
C ILE A 328 15.63 21.11 2.98
N THR A 329 16.06 21.33 1.74
CA THR A 329 17.49 21.29 1.39
C THR A 329 18.20 22.64 1.56
N LYS A 330 17.46 23.71 1.88
CA LYS A 330 18.06 25.02 2.16
C LYS A 330 19.04 24.90 3.32
N ASN A 331 20.25 25.42 3.11
CA ASN A 331 21.35 25.43 4.07
C ASN A 331 21.99 24.06 4.36
N HIS A 332 21.67 23.02 3.60
CA HIS A 332 22.36 21.74 3.64
C HIS A 332 23.33 21.61 2.45
N MET A 333 24.43 20.86 2.66
CA MET A 333 25.43 20.58 1.64
C MET A 333 24.98 19.51 0.64
#